data_AF-Q3IDS6-F1
#
_entry.id   AF-Q3IDS6-F1
#
_cell.length_a   1.000
_cell.length_b   1.000
_cell.length_c   1.000
_cell.angle_alpha   90.00
_cell.angle_beta   90.00
_cell.angle_gamma   90.00
#
_symmetry.space_group_name_H-M   'P 1'
#
loop_
_entity.id
_entity.type
_entity.pdbx_description
1 polymer ?
#
loop_
_entity_poly.entity_id
_entity_poly.type
_entity_poly.pdbx_seq_one_letter_code
_entity_poly.pdbx_strand_id
1 'polypeptide(L)'
;MKLPDQKSFILSVILAVVGFVIVKFALESLELDPALLFAVGLLIGGIVIAAMSSDGVVEAEVKTKTLYVGNLPYRANEGVVRALFEEQGKVFNVRLLKDKNTGKRRGFGFVEMAQADADNAIAQLNDSEFQQRTLKVREAKQKQEDDSNALRSEPDQSV
;
A
#
# COMPACT_ATOMS: atom_id res chain seq x y z
N MET A 1 -12.77 -18.31 39.38
CA MET A 1 -11.58 -17.43 39.32
C MET A 1 -10.65 -17.82 40.45
N LYS A 2 -9.50 -18.44 40.15
CA LYS A 2 -8.47 -18.75 41.15
C LYS A 2 -7.82 -17.43 41.57
N LEU A 3 -7.79 -17.13 42.87
CA LEU A 3 -7.05 -15.98 43.39
C LEU A 3 -5.55 -16.18 43.04
N PRO A 4 -4.85 -15.15 42.53
CA PRO A 4 -3.43 -15.26 42.26
C PRO A 4 -2.69 -15.59 43.55
N ASP A 5 -1.71 -16.50 43.45
CA ASP A 5 -0.91 -17.00 44.58
C ASP A 5 -0.34 -15.83 45.39
N GLN A 6 -0.63 -15.80 46.71
CA GLN A 6 -0.29 -14.68 47.60
C GLN A 6 1.22 -14.38 47.62
N LYS A 7 2.04 -15.40 47.41
CA LYS A 7 3.51 -15.27 47.33
C LYS A 7 3.96 -14.53 46.07
N SER A 8 3.29 -14.75 44.95
CA SER A 8 3.58 -14.07 43.68
C SER A 8 3.13 -12.61 43.70
N PHE A 9 2.02 -12.32 44.39
CA PHE A 9 1.55 -10.94 44.60
C PHE A 9 2.50 -10.15 45.51
N ILE A 10 2.98 -10.74 46.61
CA ILE A 10 3.95 -10.07 47.49
C ILE A 10 5.27 -9.84 46.75
N LEU A 11 5.74 -10.81 45.96
CA LEU A 11 6.98 -10.66 45.19
C LEU A 11 6.87 -9.60 44.10
N SER A 12 5.72 -9.47 43.43
CA SER A 12 5.51 -8.40 42.44
C SER A 12 5.46 -7.02 43.08
N VAL A 13 4.83 -6.88 44.26
CA VAL A 13 4.79 -5.62 45.01
C VAL A 13 6.18 -5.24 45.50
N ILE A 14 6.97 -6.19 46.01
CA ILE A 14 8.36 -5.92 46.43
C ILE A 14 9.21 -5.50 45.24
N LEU A 15 9.11 -6.20 44.10
CA LEU A 15 9.84 -5.83 42.88
C LEU A 15 9.45 -4.44 42.39
N ALA A 16 8.16 -4.09 42.43
CA ALA A 16 7.66 -2.78 42.03
C ALA A 16 8.18 -1.67 42.95
N VAL A 17 8.19 -1.90 44.27
CA VAL A 17 8.71 -0.93 45.25
C VAL A 17 10.22 -0.77 45.11
N VAL A 18 10.97 -1.87 44.97
CA VAL A 18 12.42 -1.82 44.76
C VAL A 18 12.76 -1.12 43.46
N GLY A 19 12.06 -1.43 42.37
CA GLY A 19 12.21 -0.76 41.08
C GLY A 19 11.91 0.73 41.17
N PHE A 20 10.82 1.12 41.85
CA PHE A 20 10.48 2.53 42.07
C PHE A 20 11.52 3.25 42.90
N VAL A 21 12.07 2.62 43.96
CA VAL A 21 13.12 3.21 44.79
C VAL A 21 14.43 3.32 44.01
N ILE A 22 14.82 2.32 43.22
CA ILE A 22 16.02 2.38 42.37
C ILE A 22 15.87 3.48 41.32
N VAL A 23 14.72 3.54 40.64
CA VAL A 23 14.45 4.58 39.64
C VAL A 23 14.40 5.95 40.30
N LYS A 24 13.74 6.11 41.45
CA LYS A 24 13.71 7.37 42.20
C LYS A 24 15.12 7.77 42.64
N PHE A 25 15.88 6.90 43.28
CA PHE A 25 17.23 7.20 43.77
C PHE A 25 18.23 7.48 42.63
N ALA A 26 18.15 6.71 41.53
CA ALA A 26 19.00 6.92 40.36
C ALA A 26 18.60 8.18 39.57
N LEU A 27 17.31 8.50 39.50
CA LEU A 27 16.79 9.67 38.79
C LEU A 27 16.91 10.96 39.62
N GLU A 28 16.91 10.87 40.95
CA GLU A 28 17.04 12.00 41.89
C GLU A 28 18.51 12.42 42.11
N SER A 29 19.46 11.57 41.68
CA SER A 29 20.89 11.93 41.60
C SER A 29 21.23 12.73 40.34
N LEU A 30 20.26 12.91 39.44
CA LEU A 30 20.42 13.52 38.13
C LEU A 30 19.39 14.64 38.03
N GLU A 31 19.81 15.88 38.28
CA GLU A 31 19.05 17.09 37.91
C GLU A 31 18.99 17.19 36.39
N LEU A 32 18.29 16.27 35.74
CA LEU A 32 18.04 16.33 34.30
C LEU A 32 16.95 17.36 34.09
N ASP A 33 17.35 18.49 33.49
CA ASP A 33 16.43 19.52 33.05
C ASP A 33 15.34 18.88 32.17
N PRO A 34 14.04 19.14 32.43
CA PRO A 34 12.95 18.60 31.62
C PRO A 34 13.09 18.86 30.12
N ALA A 35 13.75 19.95 29.72
CA ALA A 35 14.05 20.23 28.31
C ALA A 35 15.09 19.27 27.73
N LEU A 36 16.07 18.83 28.53
CA LEU A 36 17.09 17.86 28.09
C LEU A 36 16.47 16.47 27.92
N LEU A 37 15.57 16.07 28.82
CA LEU A 37 14.78 14.84 28.67
C LEU A 37 13.90 14.88 27.41
N PHE A 38 13.26 16.02 27.14
CA PHE A 38 12.47 16.20 25.92
C PHE A 38 13.35 16.17 24.67
N ALA A 39 14.53 16.79 24.70
CA ALA A 39 15.48 16.78 23.59
C ALA A 39 16.03 15.37 23.29
N VAL A 40 16.38 14.61 24.32
CA VAL A 40 16.80 13.21 24.17
C VAL A 40 15.64 12.34 23.69
N GLY A 41 14.42 12.57 24.19
CA GLY A 41 13.20 11.92 23.71
C GLY A 41 12.89 12.21 22.24
N LEU A 42 13.07 13.45 21.77
CA LEU A 42 12.92 13.83 20.36
C LEU A 42 14.04 13.27 19.48
N LEU A 43 15.27 13.20 19.97
CA LEU A 43 16.38 12.59 19.23
C LEU A 43 16.17 11.09 19.05
N ILE A 44 15.85 10.38 20.13
CA ILE A 44 15.60 8.93 20.08
C ILE A 44 14.29 8.66 19.32
N GLY A 45 13.22 9.39 19.62
CA GLY A 45 11.94 9.28 18.94
C GLY A 45 12.04 9.62 17.45
N GLY A 46 12.82 10.65 17.08
CA GLY A 46 13.10 11.02 15.70
C GLY A 46 13.94 9.98 14.97
N ILE A 47 14.92 9.36 15.65
CA ILE A 47 15.70 8.25 15.08
C ILE A 47 14.83 6.99 14.96
N VAL A 48 13.95 6.69 15.92
CA VAL A 48 13.00 5.57 15.83
C VAL A 48 11.98 5.82 14.74
N ILE A 49 11.44 7.02 14.62
CA ILE A 49 10.56 7.40 13.50
C ILE A 49 11.35 7.34 12.20
N ALA A 50 12.60 7.79 12.11
CA ALA A 50 13.39 7.68 10.89
C ALA A 50 13.76 6.22 10.55
N ALA A 51 14.07 5.40 11.56
CA ALA A 51 14.40 3.98 11.41
C ALA A 51 13.16 3.12 11.14
N MET A 52 11.97 3.54 11.59
CA MET A 52 10.69 2.91 11.26
C MET A 52 10.02 3.54 10.03
N SER A 53 10.45 4.74 9.61
CA SER A 53 10.14 5.36 8.31
C SER A 53 11.03 4.82 7.21
N SER A 54 11.74 3.71 7.46
CA SER A 54 12.09 2.78 6.41
C SER A 54 10.85 2.01 5.91
N ASP A 55 9.70 2.66 5.74
CA ASP A 55 8.98 2.51 4.47
C ASP A 55 9.83 3.23 3.41
N GLY A 56 11.02 2.66 3.18
CA GLY A 56 11.60 2.68 1.87
C GLY A 56 10.60 1.95 1.01
N VAL A 57 9.65 2.71 0.45
CA VAL A 57 9.25 2.50 -0.92
C VAL A 57 10.55 2.49 -1.71
N VAL A 58 11.15 1.31 -1.79
CA VAL A 58 12.04 0.95 -2.87
C VAL A 58 11.21 1.24 -4.11
N GLU A 59 11.37 2.44 -4.66
CA GLU A 59 11.15 2.72 -6.07
C GLU A 59 12.23 1.90 -6.83
N ALA A 60 12.15 0.57 -6.72
CA ALA A 60 12.34 -0.20 -7.91
C ALA A 60 11.36 0.39 -8.92
N GLU A 61 11.83 0.77 -10.10
CA GLU A 61 10.94 0.90 -11.25
C GLU A 61 10.15 -0.41 -11.36
N VAL A 62 8.98 -0.47 -10.72
CA VAL A 62 8.09 -1.60 -10.85
C VAL A 62 7.49 -1.41 -12.22
N LYS A 63 8.13 -2.02 -13.23
CA LYS A 63 7.59 -2.06 -14.57
C LYS A 63 6.16 -2.55 -14.46
N THR A 64 5.21 -1.72 -14.86
CA THR A 64 3.80 -2.07 -14.89
C THR A 64 3.44 -2.55 -16.28
N LYS A 65 2.47 -3.47 -16.35
CA LYS A 65 1.93 -3.99 -17.58
C LYS A 65 0.42 -3.84 -17.53
N THR A 66 -0.14 -3.36 -18.64
CA THR A 66 -1.59 -3.19 -18.75
C THR A 66 -2.20 -4.44 -19.39
N LEU A 67 -3.22 -4.99 -18.74
CA LEU A 67 -3.99 -6.14 -19.19
C LEU A 67 -5.35 -5.67 -19.68
N TYR A 68 -5.78 -6.20 -20.82
CA TYR A 68 -7.13 -6.09 -21.34
C TYR A 68 -7.99 -7.21 -20.74
N VAL A 69 -9.14 -6.85 -20.19
CA VAL A 69 -10.09 -7.79 -19.60
C VAL A 69 -11.42 -7.65 -20.32
N GLY A 70 -11.83 -8.68 -21.05
CA GLY A 70 -13.04 -8.73 -21.87
C GLY A 70 -14.06 -9.77 -21.38
N ASN A 71 -15.26 -9.67 -21.94
CA ASN A 71 -16.42 -10.52 -21.60
C ASN A 71 -16.87 -10.41 -20.13
N LEU A 72 -16.56 -9.29 -19.48
CA LEU A 72 -17.01 -9.02 -18.11
C LEU A 72 -18.55 -8.92 -18.07
N PRO A 73 -19.18 -9.42 -17.00
CA PRO A 73 -20.62 -9.27 -16.81
C PRO A 73 -20.96 -7.78 -16.66
N TYR A 74 -22.12 -7.35 -17.17
CA TYR A 74 -22.54 -5.96 -17.11
C TYR A 74 -22.69 -5.41 -15.68
N ARG A 75 -22.74 -6.28 -14.68
CA ARG A 75 -22.77 -5.96 -13.25
C ARG A 75 -21.39 -5.88 -12.59
N ALA A 76 -20.30 -6.28 -13.28
CA ALA A 76 -18.94 -6.22 -12.72
C ALA A 76 -18.50 -4.78 -12.47
N ASN A 77 -18.17 -4.47 -11.21
CA ASN A 77 -17.64 -3.18 -10.77
C ASN A 77 -16.11 -3.22 -10.74
N GLU A 78 -15.47 -2.04 -10.76
CA GLU A 78 -14.01 -1.91 -10.66
C GLU A 78 -13.47 -2.57 -9.39
N GLY A 79 -14.15 -2.42 -8.24
CA GLY A 79 -13.71 -3.08 -7.00
C GLY A 79 -13.73 -4.61 -7.06
N VAL A 80 -14.69 -5.20 -7.78
CA VAL A 80 -14.78 -6.66 -7.92
C VAL A 80 -13.69 -7.18 -8.86
N VAL A 81 -13.45 -6.47 -9.97
CA VAL A 81 -12.36 -6.81 -10.89
C VAL A 81 -11.01 -6.60 -10.21
N ARG A 82 -10.83 -5.53 -9.43
CA ARG A 82 -9.62 -5.32 -8.63
C ARG A 82 -9.37 -6.49 -7.69
N ALA A 83 -10.35 -6.88 -6.88
CA ALA A 83 -10.20 -7.98 -5.93
C ALA A 83 -9.80 -9.30 -6.61
N LEU A 84 -10.40 -9.61 -7.77
CA LEU A 84 -10.05 -10.81 -8.55
C LEU A 84 -8.59 -10.80 -9.05
N PHE A 85 -8.09 -9.63 -9.45
CA PHE A 85 -6.71 -9.49 -9.92
C PHE A 85 -5.70 -9.34 -8.77
N GLU A 86 -6.13 -8.83 -7.61
CA GLU A 86 -5.32 -8.76 -6.38
C GLU A 86 -4.97 -10.14 -5.82
N GLU A 87 -5.77 -11.17 -6.07
CA GLU A 87 -5.42 -12.57 -5.74
C GLU A 87 -4.18 -13.07 -6.49
N GLN A 88 -3.90 -12.47 -7.66
CA GLN A 88 -2.81 -12.88 -8.54
C GLN A 88 -1.56 -12.01 -8.40
N GLY A 89 -1.69 -10.79 -7.89
CA GLY A 89 -0.56 -9.87 -7.73
C GLY A 89 -0.95 -8.43 -7.40
N LYS A 90 0.03 -7.53 -7.45
CA LYS A 90 -0.20 -6.12 -7.08
C LYS A 90 -0.88 -5.36 -8.23
N VAL A 91 -2.10 -4.89 -7.99
CA VAL A 91 -2.87 -4.04 -8.91
C VAL A 91 -2.62 -2.56 -8.59
N PHE A 92 -2.25 -1.79 -9.61
CA PHE A 92 -2.07 -0.34 -9.50
C PHE A 92 -3.33 0.42 -9.91
N ASN A 93 -3.94 0.04 -11.03
CA ASN A 93 -5.09 0.75 -11.58
C ASN A 93 -6.10 -0.19 -12.24
N VAL A 94 -7.39 0.16 -12.19
CA VAL A 94 -8.47 -0.58 -12.85
C VAL A 94 -9.40 0.43 -13.51
N ARG A 95 -9.63 0.29 -14.81
CA ARG A 95 -10.50 1.17 -15.59
C ARG A 95 -11.50 0.37 -16.40
N LEU A 96 -12.78 0.44 -16.04
CA LEU A 96 -13.84 -0.23 -16.80
C LEU A 96 -14.51 0.74 -17.78
N LEU A 97 -14.65 0.34 -19.05
CA LEU A 97 -15.23 1.20 -20.06
C LEU A 97 -16.76 1.10 -20.08
N LYS A 98 -17.39 2.27 -20.04
CA LYS A 98 -18.84 2.46 -20.19
C LYS A 98 -19.13 3.13 -21.53
N ASP A 99 -20.25 2.77 -22.14
CA ASP A 99 -20.76 3.46 -23.30
C ASP A 99 -21.23 4.87 -22.89
N LYS A 100 -20.73 5.90 -23.58
CA LYS A 100 -21.05 7.30 -23.29
C LYS A 100 -22.48 7.67 -23.67
N ASN A 101 -23.07 6.96 -24.64
CA ASN A 101 -24.42 7.27 -25.14
C ASN A 101 -25.49 6.58 -24.30
N THR A 102 -25.26 5.33 -23.91
CA THR A 102 -26.26 4.52 -23.19
C THR A 102 -25.98 4.38 -21.69
N GLY A 103 -24.79 4.79 -21.21
CA GLY A 103 -24.34 4.59 -19.83
C GLY A 103 -24.10 3.12 -19.45
N LYS A 104 -24.41 2.17 -20.35
CA LYS A 104 -24.28 0.74 -20.11
C LYS A 104 -22.81 0.33 -20.17
N ARG A 105 -22.42 -0.65 -19.37
CA ARG A 105 -21.06 -1.18 -19.38
C ARG A 105 -20.82 -1.92 -20.69
N ARG A 106 -19.68 -1.70 -21.34
CA ARG A 106 -19.33 -2.40 -22.59
C ARG A 106 -18.87 -3.84 -22.34
N GLY A 107 -18.74 -4.26 -21.08
CA GLY A 107 -18.31 -5.60 -20.71
C GLY A 107 -16.81 -5.83 -20.90
N PHE A 108 -16.01 -4.75 -20.86
CA PHE A 108 -14.56 -4.85 -20.89
C PHE A 108 -13.89 -3.67 -20.17
N GLY A 109 -12.61 -3.84 -19.85
CA GLY A 109 -11.79 -2.82 -19.21
C GLY A 109 -10.30 -3.12 -19.29
N PHE A 110 -9.54 -2.30 -18.57
CA PHE A 110 -8.09 -2.38 -18.49
C PHE A 110 -7.65 -2.43 -17.03
N VAL A 111 -6.70 -3.29 -16.72
CA VAL A 111 -6.10 -3.45 -15.39
C VAL A 111 -4.61 -3.25 -15.51
N GLU A 112 -4.04 -2.36 -14.71
CA GLU A 112 -2.61 -2.13 -14.63
C GLU A 112 -2.04 -2.85 -13.41
N MET A 113 -1.08 -3.74 -13.63
CA MET A 113 -0.45 -4.54 -12.58
C MET A 113 1.06 -4.58 -12.73
N ALA A 114 1.76 -5.10 -11.72
CA ALA A 114 3.18 -5.38 -11.83
C ALA A 114 3.46 -6.35 -12.99
N GLN A 115 4.48 -6.06 -13.81
CA GLN A 115 4.85 -6.88 -14.97
C GLN A 115 5.17 -8.33 -14.59
N ALA A 116 5.75 -8.54 -13.41
CA ALA A 116 6.07 -9.88 -12.89
C ALA A 116 4.80 -10.74 -12.66
N ASP A 117 3.70 -10.12 -12.24
CA ASP A 117 2.45 -10.82 -11.92
C ASP A 117 1.51 -10.91 -13.14
N ALA A 118 1.71 -10.03 -14.13
CA ALA A 118 0.82 -9.87 -15.27
C ALA A 118 0.68 -11.14 -16.12
N ASP A 119 1.78 -11.84 -16.40
CA ASP A 119 1.76 -13.05 -17.23
C ASP A 119 1.09 -14.23 -16.48
N ASN A 120 1.29 -14.32 -15.15
CA ASN A 120 0.62 -15.31 -14.31
C ASN A 120 -0.90 -15.04 -14.25
N ALA A 121 -1.29 -13.79 -14.05
CA ALA A 121 -2.70 -13.41 -14.05
C ALA A 121 -3.38 -13.69 -15.40
N ILE A 122 -2.69 -13.49 -16.54
CA ILE A 122 -3.22 -13.91 -17.85
C ILE A 122 -3.42 -15.43 -17.87
N ALA A 123 -2.42 -16.22 -17.45
CA ALA A 123 -2.49 -17.68 -17.51
C ALA A 123 -3.61 -18.26 -16.64
N GLN A 124 -3.86 -17.68 -15.45
CA GLN A 124 -4.89 -18.18 -14.53
C GLN A 124 -6.29 -17.63 -14.82
N LEU A 125 -6.41 -16.36 -15.18
CA LEU A 125 -7.71 -15.70 -15.32
C LEU A 125 -8.24 -15.75 -16.77
N ASN A 126 -7.39 -15.96 -17.77
CA ASN A 126 -7.87 -16.13 -19.14
C ASN A 126 -8.66 -17.44 -19.28
N ASP A 127 -9.84 -17.35 -19.87
CA ASP A 127 -10.81 -18.44 -20.02
C ASP A 127 -11.37 -19.00 -18.69
N SER A 128 -11.19 -18.27 -17.58
CA SER A 128 -11.83 -18.58 -16.30
C SER A 128 -13.31 -18.20 -16.29
N GLU A 129 -14.15 -18.97 -15.60
CA GLU A 129 -15.57 -18.66 -15.44
C GLU A 129 -15.78 -17.64 -14.31
N PHE A 130 -16.34 -16.49 -14.65
CA PHE A 130 -16.68 -15.44 -13.71
C PHE A 130 -18.14 -15.00 -13.90
N GLN A 131 -18.98 -15.26 -12.90
CA GLN A 131 -20.41 -14.94 -12.92
C GLN A 131 -21.11 -15.46 -14.19
N GLN A 132 -20.90 -16.74 -14.51
CA GLN A 132 -21.47 -17.42 -15.68
C GLN A 132 -20.98 -16.88 -17.04
N ARG A 133 -19.84 -16.17 -17.06
CA ARG A 133 -19.19 -15.71 -18.30
C ARG A 133 -17.70 -16.06 -18.27
N THR A 134 -17.21 -16.54 -19.39
CA THR A 134 -15.78 -16.83 -19.57
C THR A 134 -15.00 -15.54 -19.76
N LEU A 135 -14.10 -15.18 -18.85
CA LEU A 135 -13.27 -14.00 -18.98
C LEU A 135 -12.25 -14.17 -20.10
N LYS A 136 -11.96 -13.09 -20.82
CA LYS A 136 -10.82 -13.03 -21.75
C LYS A 136 -9.81 -12.03 -21.24
N VAL A 137 -8.64 -12.52 -20.83
CA VAL A 137 -7.55 -11.69 -20.33
C VAL A 137 -6.40 -11.76 -21.31
N ARG A 138 -5.92 -10.60 -21.77
CA ARG A 138 -4.82 -10.49 -22.73
C ARG A 138 -3.92 -9.33 -22.34
N GLU A 139 -2.68 -9.36 -22.79
CA GLU A 139 -1.84 -8.17 -22.77
C GLU A 139 -2.49 -7.06 -23.60
N ALA A 140 -2.70 -5.89 -22.98
CA ALA A 140 -3.19 -4.73 -23.69
C ALA A 140 -2.04 -4.13 -24.50
N LYS A 141 -2.28 -3.86 -25.79
CA LYS A 141 -1.38 -2.99 -26.56
C LYS A 141 -1.51 -1.60 -25.94
N GLN A 142 -0.52 -1.18 -25.17
CA GLN A 142 -0.43 0.21 -24.72
C GLN A 142 -0.44 1.09 -25.96
N LYS A 143 -1.48 1.91 -26.11
CA LYS A 143 -1.40 3.04 -27.00
C LYS A 143 -0.44 3.99 -26.28
N GLN A 144 0.83 4.01 -26.69
CA GLN A 144 1.77 5.04 -26.29
C GLN A 144 1.08 6.38 -26.57
N GLU A 145 0.71 7.10 -25.52
CA GLU A 145 0.52 8.53 -25.60
C GLU A 145 1.94 9.11 -25.58
N ASP A 146 2.53 9.19 -26.78
CA ASP A 146 3.75 9.93 -27.07
C ASP A 146 3.49 11.43 -26.85
N ASP A 147 3.37 11.87 -25.59
CA ASP A 147 3.36 13.30 -25.23
C ASP A 147 4.72 13.73 -24.61
N SER A 148 5.78 12.99 -24.91
CA SER A 148 7.12 13.58 -24.95
C SER A 148 7.26 14.32 -26.29
N ASN A 149 7.35 15.66 -26.24
CA ASN A 149 7.95 16.52 -27.28
C ASN A 149 7.03 17.16 -28.35
N ALA A 150 6.26 18.22 -28.01
CA ALA A 150 5.81 19.18 -29.04
C ALA A 150 5.53 20.64 -28.60
N LEU A 151 5.70 21.05 -27.33
CA LEU A 151 5.49 22.46 -26.94
C LEU A 151 6.68 23.06 -26.18
N ARG A 152 7.89 22.84 -26.72
CA ARG A 152 9.13 23.52 -26.31
C ARG A 152 9.75 24.35 -27.44
N SER A 153 8.96 24.69 -28.46
CA SER A 153 9.36 25.65 -29.50
C SER A 153 8.72 27.01 -29.22
N GLU A 154 9.32 27.77 -28.31
CA GLU A 154 9.26 29.23 -28.40
C GLU A 154 10.13 29.67 -29.60
N PRO A 155 9.58 30.50 -30.49
CA PRO A 155 10.29 31.72 -30.83
C PRO A 155 9.42 32.90 -30.41
N ASP A 156 9.89 33.60 -29.37
CA ASP A 156 9.45 34.92 -28.98
C ASP A 156 9.45 35.84 -30.21
N GLN A 157 8.26 36.25 -30.64
CA GLN A 157 8.05 37.21 -31.71
C GLN A 157 8.02 38.61 -31.09
N SER A 158 8.72 39.53 -31.77
CA SER A 158 8.39 40.95 -31.87
C SER A 158 8.42 41.79 -30.59
N VAL A 159 9.46 42.64 -30.50
CA VAL A 159 9.27 44.09 -30.30
C VAL A 159 10.16 44.84 -31.29
#